data_AF-J4JUP0-F1
#
_entry.id   AF-J4JUP0-F1
#
_cell.length_a   1.000
_cell.length_b   1.000
_cell.length_c   1.000
_cell.angle_alpha   90.00
_cell.angle_beta   90.00
_cell.angle_gamma   90.00
#
_symmetry.space_group_name_H-M   'P 1'
#
loop_
_entity.id
_entity.type
_entity.pdbx_description
1 polymer ?
#
loop_
_entity_poly.entity_id
_entity_poly.type
_entity_poly.pdbx_seq_one_letter_code
_entity_poly.pdbx_strand_id
1 'polypeptide(L)' 'MVGYAKRHLAQRPDGTIDDSPWRYSLMNWGHDPAKSR' A
#
# COMPACT_ATOMS: atom_id res chain seq x y z
N MET A 1 -2.48 -5.58 13.16
CA MET A 1 -1.94 -5.43 11.79
C MET A 1 -2.86 -4.68 10.82
N VAL A 2 -4.17 -5.00 10.75
CA VAL A 2 -5.16 -4.31 9.87
C VAL A 2 -5.21 -2.78 10.00
N GLY A 3 -5.00 -2.23 11.20
CA GLY A 3 -5.10 -0.78 11.43
C GLY A 3 -3.99 0.05 10.79
N TYR A 4 -2.78 -0.50 10.67
CA TYR A 4 -1.64 0.20 10.04
C TYR A 4 -1.85 0.28 8.53
N ALA A 5 -2.13 -0.86 7.88
CA ALA A 5 -2.42 -0.91 6.45
C ALA A 5 -3.57 0.04 6.06
N LYS A 6 -4.70 0.05 6.81
CA LYS A 6 -5.82 0.97 6.52
C LYS A 6 -5.43 2.46 6.55
N ARG A 7 -4.62 2.87 7.53
CA ARG A 7 -4.16 4.26 7.66
C ARG A 7 -3.10 4.61 6.63
N HIS A 8 -2.27 3.65 6.25
CA HIS A 8 -1.24 3.83 5.22
C HIS A 8 -1.85 3.87 3.81
N LEU A 9 -2.92 3.09 3.60
CA LEU A 9 -3.75 3.12 2.38
C LEU A 9 -4.42 4.49 2.17
N ALA A 10 -4.89 5.11 3.24
CA ALA A 10 -5.46 6.46 3.19
C ALA A 10 -4.43 7.54 2.84
N GLN A 11 -3.13 7.26 3.03
CA GLN A 11 -2.00 8.13 2.68
C GLN A 11 -1.40 7.76 1.32
N ARG A 12 -2.21 7.18 0.42
CA ARG A 12 -1.76 6.79 -0.91
C ARG A 12 -1.21 8.01 -1.67
N PRO A 13 0.01 7.94 -2.22
CA PRO A 13 0.52 8.99 -3.08
C PRO A 13 -0.32 9.08 -4.37
N ASP A 14 -0.59 10.31 -4.81
CA ASP A 14 -1.26 10.57 -6.07
C ASP A 14 -0.28 10.33 -7.22
N GLY A 15 -0.50 9.29 -8.02
CA GLY A 15 0.38 8.88 -9.12
C GLY A 15 0.56 7.36 -9.27
N THR A 16 1.67 6.98 -9.91
CA THR A 16 2.06 5.57 -10.13
C THR A 16 2.49 4.92 -8.83
N ILE A 17 1.56 4.18 -8.22
CA ILE A 17 1.83 3.39 -7.01
C ILE A 17 2.58 2.08 -7.29
N ASP A 18 2.62 1.63 -8.55
CA ASP A 18 3.10 0.29 -8.94
C ASP A 18 4.58 0.05 -8.56
N ASP A 19 5.44 1.04 -8.78
CA ASP A 19 6.88 1.02 -8.46
C ASP A 19 7.21 1.97 -7.28
N SER A 20 6.21 2.28 -6.44
CA SER A 20 6.38 3.25 -5.36
C SER A 20 6.92 2.58 -4.09
N PRO A 21 7.81 3.27 -3.32
CA PRO A 21 8.25 2.80 -2.01
C PRO A 21 7.07 2.53 -1.07
N TRP A 22 5.98 3.29 -1.22
CA TRP A 22 4.74 3.11 -0.46
C TRP A 22 4.10 1.73 -0.67
N ARG A 23 4.06 1.22 -1.90
CA ARG A 23 3.53 -0.11 -2.19
C ARG A 23 4.44 -1.19 -1.62
N TYR A 24 5.76 -1.04 -1.76
CA TYR A 24 6.72 -1.98 -1.15
C TYR A 24 6.59 -2.03 0.37
N SER A 25 6.36 -0.88 1.02
CA SER A 25 6.04 -0.82 2.45
C SER A 25 4.75 -1.55 2.80
N LEU A 26 3.73 -1.58 1.95
CA LEU A 26 2.51 -2.37 2.18
C LEU A 26 2.72 -3.87 1.89
N MET A 27 3.50 -4.22 0.86
CA MET A 27 3.85 -5.61 0.53
C MET A 27 4.62 -6.31 1.65
N ASN A 28 5.51 -5.59 2.35
CA ASN A 28 6.21 -6.11 3.54
C ASN A 28 5.26 -6.52 4.68
N TRP A 29 4.03 -6.02 4.66
CA TRP A 29 2.98 -6.36 5.61
C TRP A 29 1.95 -7.35 5.04
N GLY A 30 2.25 -7.96 3.89
CA GLY A 30 1.37 -8.90 3.21
C GLY A 30 0.13 -8.26 2.59
N HIS A 31 0.14 -6.93 2.36
CA HIS A 31 -0.97 -6.21 1.76
C HIS A 31 -0.53 -5.59 0.44
N ASP A 32 -1.00 -6.12 -0.69
CA ASP A 32 -0.72 -5.52 -1.99
C ASP A 32 -1.93 -4.73 -2.51
N PRO A 33 -1.92 -3.38 -2.43
CA PRO A 33 -3.02 -2.55 -2.93
C PRO A 33 -3.21 -2.63 -4.46
N ALA A 34 -2.17 -3.02 -5.20
CA ALA A 34 -2.22 -3.10 -6.66
C ALA A 34 -2.68 -4.47 -7.19
N LYS A 35 -2.71 -5.51 -6.35
CA LYS A 35 -3.29 -6.84 -6.66
C LYS A 35 -4.70 -7.04 -6.11
N SER A 36 -5.35 -6.04 -5.50
CA SER A 36 -6.78 -6.16 -5.17
C SER A 36 -7.62 -6.10 -6.44
N ARG A 37 -7.66 -7.23 -7.16
CA ARG A 37 -8.64 -7.57 -8.20
C ARG A 37 -9.16 -8.97 -7.92
#